data_AF-A0A2M7A7N0-F1
#
_entry.id   AF-A0A2M7A7N0-F1
#
_cell.length_a   1.000
_cell.length_b   1.000
_cell.length_c   1.000
_cell.angle_alpha   90.00
_cell.angle_beta   90.00
_cell.angle_gamma   90.00
#
_symmetry.space_group_name_H-M   'P 1'
#
loop_
_entity.id
_entity.type
_entity.pdbx_description
1 polymer ?
#
loop_
_entity_poly.entity_id
_entity_poly.type
_entity_poly.pdbx_seq_one_letter_code
_entity_poly.pdbx_strand_id
1 'polypeptide(L)'
;MSEVILETNLDEIPLFFKGKVRDVYDLDDKLLIVATDRISAFDVVLPTGIPDKGKILTDLSVFWFRKTSRVMKNLLITSNISQFPKQLLKFKKT
;
A
#
# COMPACT_ATOMS: atom_id res chain seq x y z
N MET A 1 11.96 8.48 15.12
CA MET A 1 11.91 7.29 14.23
C MET A 1 10.46 7.14 13.79
N SER A 2 10.23 6.78 12.53
CA SER A 2 8.89 6.51 11.99
C SER A 2 8.25 5.33 12.71
N GLU A 3 6.94 5.41 12.93
CA GLU A 3 6.15 4.32 13.49
C GLU A 3 6.10 3.15 12.49
N VAL A 4 6.40 1.93 12.94
CA VAL A 4 6.40 0.73 12.09
C VAL A 4 4.98 0.26 11.87
N ILE A 5 4.54 0.18 10.61
CA ILE A 5 3.18 -0.25 10.26
C ILE A 5 3.18 -1.74 9.95
N LEU A 6 2.86 -2.58 10.94
CA LEU A 6 2.72 -4.03 10.73
C LEU A 6 1.33 -4.41 10.21
N GLU A 7 0.31 -3.72 10.71
CA GLU A 7 -1.07 -3.95 10.36
C GLU A 7 -1.74 -2.63 9.97
N THR A 8 -2.69 -2.72 9.06
CA THR A 8 -3.56 -1.60 8.71
C THR A 8 -4.97 -1.93 9.15
N ASN A 9 -5.68 -0.92 9.65
CA ASN A 9 -7.11 -0.99 9.87
C ASN A 9 -7.75 0.28 9.31
N LEU A 10 -8.44 0.15 8.18
CA LEU A 10 -9.20 1.23 7.56
C LEU A 10 -10.69 0.94 7.79
N ASP A 11 -11.17 1.24 9.00
CA ASP A 11 -12.55 1.03 9.41
C ASP A 11 -13.54 1.58 8.35
N GLU A 12 -14.58 0.81 8.03
CA GLU A 12 -15.57 1.08 6.97
C GLU A 12 -15.10 0.79 5.54
N ILE A 13 -13.83 0.41 5.31
CA ILE A 13 -13.36 -0.05 4.00
C ILE A 13 -13.17 -1.57 4.04
N PRO A 14 -13.85 -2.36 3.18
CA PRO A 14 -13.71 -3.81 3.19
C PRO A 14 -12.26 -4.25 2.93
N LEU A 15 -11.68 -5.01 3.85
CA LEU A 15 -10.41 -5.69 3.62
C LEU A 15 -10.65 -6.85 2.65
N PHE A 16 -10.16 -6.70 1.41
CA PHE A 16 -10.31 -7.70 0.37
C PHE A 16 -9.33 -8.86 0.56
N PHE A 17 -8.05 -8.53 0.81
CA PHE A 17 -7.00 -9.53 0.90
C PHE A 17 -5.83 -9.04 1.76
N LYS A 18 -5.36 -9.89 2.67
CA LYS A 18 -4.16 -9.66 3.48
C LYS A 18 -3.06 -10.63 3.04
N GLY A 19 -2.07 -10.10 2.32
CA GLY A 19 -0.87 -10.84 1.93
C GLY A 19 0.22 -10.79 3.00
N LYS A 20 1.39 -11.37 2.69
CA LYS A 20 2.57 -11.35 3.57
C LYS A 20 3.02 -9.93 3.93
N VAL A 21 2.97 -9.01 2.96
CA VAL A 21 3.54 -7.64 3.09
C VAL A 21 2.62 -6.53 2.57
N ARG A 22 1.43 -6.87 2.08
CA ARG A 22 0.45 -5.91 1.55
C ARG A 22 -0.93 -6.22 2.08
N ASP A 23 -1.65 -5.16 2.44
CA ASP A 23 -3.08 -5.22 2.70
C ASP A 23 -3.79 -4.58 1.50
N VAL A 24 -4.85 -5.24 1.01
CA VAL A 24 -5.63 -4.81 -0.14
C VAL A 24 -7.05 -4.56 0.32
N TYR A 25 -7.54 -3.36 0.03
CA TYR A 25 -8.88 -2.91 0.37
C TYR A 25 -9.71 -2.74 -0.89
N ASP A 26 -10.97 -3.14 -0.80
CA ASP A 26 -11.95 -3.02 -1.87
C ASP A 26 -12.61 -1.64 -1.86
N LEU A 27 -12.62 -0.98 -3.01
CA LEU A 27 -13.32 0.28 -3.25
C LEU A 27 -14.36 0.12 -4.36
N ASP A 28 -14.92 -1.08 -4.51
CA ASP A 28 -15.89 -1.51 -5.54
C ASP A 28 -15.27 -1.60 -6.94
N ASP A 29 -15.08 -0.47 -7.62
CA ASP A 29 -14.53 -0.45 -8.98
C ASP A 29 -12.99 -0.36 -9.01
N LYS A 30 -12.35 -0.24 -7.85
CA LYS A 30 -10.91 -0.03 -7.67
C LYS A 30 -10.40 -0.76 -6.44
N LEU A 31 -9.09 -0.97 -6.39
CA LEU A 31 -8.40 -1.51 -5.21
C LEU A 31 -7.45 -0.47 -4.62
N LEU A 32 -7.45 -0.37 -3.29
CA LEU A 32 -6.39 0.30 -2.56
C LEU A 32 -5.37 -0.73 -2.10
N ILE A 33 -4.13 -0.59 -2.55
CA ILE A 33 -3.01 -1.47 -2.18
C ILE A 33 -2.13 -0.73 -1.18
N VAL A 34 -2.06 -1.22 0.05
CA VAL A 34 -1.20 -0.67 1.11
C VAL A 34 -0.02 -1.60 1.34
N ALA A 35 1.18 -1.16 0.97
CA ALA A 35 2.41 -1.85 1.34
C ALA A 35 2.72 -1.54 2.81
N THR A 36 2.74 -2.55 3.66
CA THR A 36 3.05 -2.39 5.09
C THR A 36 4.55 -2.54 5.31
N ASP A 37 5.03 -2.34 6.54
CA ASP A 37 6.43 -2.52 6.94
C ASP A 37 6.80 -3.97 7.28
N ARG A 38 5.84 -4.90 7.19
CA ARG A 38 6.07 -6.34 7.30
C ARG A 38 7.11 -6.79 6.28
N ILE A 39 7.92 -7.75 6.68
CA ILE A 39 8.90 -8.44 5.85
C ILE A 39 8.75 -9.95 6.06
N SER A 40 9.00 -10.72 5.01
CA SER A 40 8.97 -12.18 5.08
C SER A 40 10.28 -12.77 4.58
N ALA A 41 10.74 -13.83 5.24
CA ALA A 41 11.86 -14.65 4.83
C ALA A 41 11.53 -16.12 5.10
N PHE A 42 12.01 -17.04 4.25
CA PHE A 42 11.72 -18.48 4.38
C PHE A 42 10.22 -18.78 4.53
N ASP A 43 9.40 -18.12 3.72
CA ASP A 43 7.93 -18.19 3.73
C ASP A 43 7.21 -17.74 5.01
N VAL A 44 7.94 -17.24 6.01
CA VAL A 44 7.38 -16.74 7.28
C VAL A 44 7.41 -15.21 7.32
N VAL A 45 6.32 -14.59 7.78
CA VAL A 45 6.28 -13.15 8.09
C VAL A 45 6.96 -12.94 9.45
N LEU A 46 7.96 -12.07 9.49
CA LEU A 46 8.72 -11.80 10.70
C LEU A 46 7.88 -10.94 11.69
N PRO A 47 8.06 -11.12 13.01
CA PRO A 47 7.33 -10.35 14.02
C PRO A 47 7.78 -8.88 14.07
N THR A 48 8.97 -8.57 13.54
CA THR A 48 9.49 -7.22 13.44
C THR A 48 9.40 -6.70 12.02
N GLY A 49 9.01 -5.43 11.89
CA GLY A 49 8.95 -4.73 10.60
C GLY A 49 10.20 -3.87 10.36
N ILE A 50 10.34 -3.42 9.13
CA ILE A 50 11.39 -2.47 8.75
C ILE A 50 10.74 -1.09 8.57
N PRO A 51 11.06 -0.09 9.42
CA PRO A 51 10.46 1.25 9.31
C PRO A 51 10.57 1.81 7.88
N ASP A 52 9.51 2.47 7.42
CA ASP A 52 9.41 3.11 6.10
C ASP A 52 9.52 2.19 4.88
N LYS A 53 9.67 0.87 5.06
CA LYS A 53 9.80 -0.07 3.94
C LYS A 53 8.58 -0.01 3.02
N GLY A 54 7.37 0.00 3.59
CA GLY A 54 6.13 0.08 2.83
C GLY A 54 6.06 1.33 1.94
N LYS A 55 6.46 2.47 2.50
CA LYS A 55 6.53 3.76 1.80
C LYS A 55 7.54 3.73 0.65
N ILE A 56 8.79 3.35 0.93
CA ILE A 56 9.87 3.31 -0.07
C ILE A 56 9.51 2.35 -1.22
N LEU A 57 8.96 1.17 -0.93
CA LEU A 57 8.58 0.21 -1.96
C LEU A 57 7.38 0.68 -2.80
N THR A 58 6.47 1.46 -2.21
CA THR A 58 5.38 2.11 -2.94
C THR A 58 5.94 3.13 -3.92
N ASP A 59 6.83 4.02 -3.47
CA ASP A 59 7.46 5.04 -4.31
C ASP A 59 8.29 4.42 -5.45
N LEU A 60 9.04 3.35 -5.15
CA LEU A 60 9.80 2.61 -6.15
C LEU A 60 8.87 1.98 -7.20
N SER A 61 7.74 1.42 -6.77
CA SER A 61 6.73 0.86 -7.70
C SER A 61 6.14 1.94 -8.59
N VAL A 62 5.78 3.11 -8.03
CA VAL A 62 5.26 4.27 -8.76
C VAL A 62 6.28 4.77 -9.79
N PHE A 63 7.56 4.85 -9.41
CA PHE A 63 8.64 5.20 -10.34
C PHE A 63 8.66 4.27 -11.55
N TRP A 64 8.66 2.95 -11.31
CA TRP A 64 8.71 1.97 -12.39
C TRP A 64 7.44 1.97 -13.25
N PHE A 65 6.25 2.05 -12.65
CA PHE A 65 4.99 2.17 -13.40
C PHE A 65 4.98 3.39 -14.32
N ARG A 66 5.49 4.53 -13.86
CA ARG A 66 5.62 5.73 -14.69
C ARG A 66 6.67 5.53 -15.79
N LYS A 67 7.83 4.96 -15.46
CA LYS A 67 8.93 4.74 -16.40
C LYS A 67 8.56 3.78 -17.54
N THR A 68 7.79 2.73 -17.25
CA THR A 68 7.40 1.69 -18.21
C THR A 68 6.03 1.93 -18.86
N SER A 69 5.31 3.00 -18.48
CA SER A 69 3.97 3.33 -19.01
C SER A 69 3.90 3.43 -20.55
N ARG A 70 5.01 3.80 -21.20
CA ARG A 70 5.12 3.87 -22.66
C ARG A 70 5.31 2.52 -23.34
N VAL A 71 5.77 1.51 -22.59
CA VAL A 71 6.02 0.15 -23.08
C VAL A 71 4.77 -0.71 -22.91
N MET A 72 4.08 -0.57 -21.78
CA MET A 72 2.88 -1.35 -21.48
C MET A 72 1.93 -0.59 -20.54
N LYS A 73 0.62 -0.75 -20.77
CA LYS A 73 -0.42 -0.29 -19.85
C LYS A 73 -0.30 -1.01 -18.51
N ASN A 74 -0.36 -0.28 -17.40
CA ASN A 74 -0.39 -0.83 -16.05
C ASN A 74 -1.64 -0.39 -15.29
N LEU A 75 -1.81 -0.91 -14.07
CA LEU A 75 -2.99 -0.72 -13.23
C LEU A 75 -2.90 0.49 -12.28
N LEU A 76 -1.82 1.29 -12.34
CA LEU A 76 -1.66 2.43 -11.45
C LEU A 76 -2.69 3.52 -11.79
N ILE A 77 -3.60 3.77 -10.85
CA ILE A 77 -4.56 4.88 -10.94
C ILE A 77 -3.93 6.16 -10.38
N THR A 78 -3.56 6.14 -9.10
CA THR A 78 -2.84 7.24 -8.46
C THR A 78 -2.17 6.77 -7.17
N SER A 79 -1.07 7.43 -6.80
CA SER A 79 -0.45 7.36 -5.48
C SER A 79 -0.56 8.69 -4.72
N ASN A 80 -1.24 9.68 -5.30
CA ASN A 80 -1.42 10.98 -4.68
C ASN A 80 -2.66 10.94 -3.78
N ILE A 81 -2.45 11.10 -2.47
CA ILE A 81 -3.51 11.07 -1.46
C ILE A 81 -4.58 12.13 -1.76
N SER A 82 -4.24 13.29 -2.34
CA SER A 82 -5.25 14.31 -2.66
C SER A 82 -6.24 13.90 -3.75
N GLN A 83 -5.94 12.83 -4.48
CA GLN A 83 -6.80 12.26 -5.52
C GLN A 83 -7.58 11.03 -5.02
N PHE A 84 -7.42 10.63 -3.76
CA PHE A 84 -8.13 9.49 -3.20
C PHE A 84 -9.61 9.83 -2.92
N PRO A 85 -10.51 8.83 -2.93
CA PRO A 85 -11.87 8.98 -2.45
C PRO A 85 -11.93 9.61 -1.04
N LYS A 86 -12.93 10.48 -0.81
CA LYS A 86 -13.06 11.24 0.45
C LYS A 86 -13.05 10.35 1.71
N GLN A 87 -13.65 9.16 1.61
CA GLN A 87 -13.69 8.19 2.70
C GLN A 87 -12.31 7.73 3.18
N LEU A 88 -11.27 7.83 2.34
CA LEU A 88 -9.90 7.47 2.71
C LEU A 88 -9.13 8.63 3.35
N LEU A 89 -9.56 9.88 3.13
CA LEU A 89 -8.84 11.06 3.61
C LEU A 89 -8.80 11.16 5.14
N LYS A 90 -9.78 10.55 5.84
CA LYS A 90 -9.83 10.47 7.30
C LYS A 90 -8.67 9.67 7.91
N PHE A 91 -8.02 8.80 7.13
CA PHE A 91 -6.88 7.99 7.58
C PHE A 91 -5.52 8.60 7.29
N LYS A 92 -5.48 9.81 6.72
CA LYS A 92 -4.23 10.52 6.48
C LYS A 92 -3.62 10.93 7.83
N LYS A 93 -2.49 10.32 8.22
CA LYS A 93 -1.63 10.85 9.29
C LYS A 93 -0.83 12.05 8.76
N THR A 94 -0.73 13.09 9.58
CA THR A 94 0.06 14.32 9.30
C THR A 94 1.55 14.07 9.51
#